data_AF-A0A417FMI1-F1
#
_entry.id   AF-A0A417FMI1-F1
#
_cell.length_a   1.000
_cell.length_b   1.000
_cell.length_c   1.000
_cell.angle_alpha   90.00
_cell.angle_beta   90.00
_cell.angle_gamma   90.00
#
_symmetry.space_group_name_H-M   'P 1'
#
loop_
_entity.id
_entity.type
_entity.pdbx_description
1 polymer ?
#
loop_
_entity_poly.entity_id
_entity_poly.type
_entity_poly.pdbx_seq_one_letter_code
_entity_poly.pdbx_strand_id
1 'polypeptide(L)'
;MCLLSYSETIGIGDYIVGSIRKWFALPDGGFCASTYDMHDLKKEQAANNYTFNYMLAQLMKQKYLQDNSLDKTKFLKLNKMGMDTLFSDYKIREMSEVSIQLMKSSDVRSIISIREDNYRSLWLKLAKIPQVTVMIPWEVGIIPLGMVIAVEDRDRLYDNLIKNDIYCNIHWRTNRCMDNSEEAIWLSKHCLTFRVINDIQMNI
;
A
#
# COMPACT_ATOMS: atom_id res chain seq x y z
N MET A 1 -4.98 9.65 8.33
CA MET A 1 -5.53 10.45 7.22
C MET A 1 -4.92 9.98 5.91
N CYS A 2 -5.69 9.95 4.83
CA CYS A 2 -5.35 9.28 3.57
C CYS A 2 -5.52 10.27 2.40
N LEU A 3 -4.65 10.25 1.39
CA LEU A 3 -4.74 11.19 0.25
C LEU A 3 -6.12 11.21 -0.44
N LEU A 4 -6.85 10.09 -0.39
CA LEU A 4 -8.16 9.94 -1.01
C LEU A 4 -9.34 10.07 -0.04
N SER A 5 -9.11 10.24 1.27
CA SER A 5 -10.21 10.45 2.22
C SER A 5 -10.86 11.82 2.03
N TYR A 6 -12.14 11.94 2.38
CA TYR A 6 -12.93 13.18 2.26
C TYR A 6 -12.55 14.28 3.28
N SER A 7 -11.31 14.27 3.76
CA SER A 7 -10.78 15.28 4.67
C SER A 7 -10.39 16.55 3.93
N GLU A 8 -10.65 17.72 4.52
CA GLU A 8 -10.18 19.01 4.00
C GLU A 8 -8.66 19.18 4.12
N THR A 9 -8.02 18.39 4.98
CA THR A 9 -6.56 18.39 5.16
C THR A 9 -5.97 17.04 4.73
N ILE A 10 -4.73 17.05 4.25
CA ILE A 10 -3.98 15.83 3.88
C ILE A 10 -3.12 15.29 5.04
N GLY A 11 -2.93 16.09 6.10
CA GLY A 11 -2.13 15.78 7.27
C GLY A 11 -1.87 17.01 8.13
N ILE A 12 -1.07 16.84 9.18
CA ILE A 12 -0.68 17.90 10.12
C ILE A 12 0.85 17.97 10.14
N GLY A 13 1.41 19.17 10.00
CA GLY A 13 2.85 19.44 10.08
C GLY A 13 3.30 20.57 9.16
N ASP A 14 4.52 21.05 9.39
CA ASP A 14 5.19 22.06 8.55
C ASP A 14 5.44 21.55 7.11
N TYR A 15 5.70 20.24 6.99
CA TYR A 15 5.92 19.54 5.74
C TYR A 15 5.17 18.21 5.77
N ILE A 16 4.51 17.90 4.65
CA ILE A 16 3.80 16.64 4.43
C ILE A 16 4.40 15.98 3.21
N VAL A 17 5.07 14.85 3.42
CA VAL A 17 5.69 14.07 2.35
C VAL A 17 4.95 12.75 2.19
N GLY A 18 4.65 12.37 0.96
CA GLY A 18 3.92 11.14 0.67
C GLY A 18 4.27 10.51 -0.67
N SER A 19 3.83 9.27 -0.85
CA SER A 19 4.05 8.48 -2.08
C SER A 19 2.72 8.21 -2.77
N ILE A 20 2.47 8.87 -3.90
CA ILE A 20 1.24 8.75 -4.69
C ILE A 20 0.96 7.29 -5.09
N ARG A 21 2.02 6.50 -5.29
CA ARG A 21 1.97 5.04 -5.58
C ARG A 21 1.17 4.18 -4.58
N LYS A 22 0.90 4.68 -3.37
CA LYS A 22 0.07 3.95 -2.38
C LYS A 22 -1.42 4.00 -2.74
N TRP A 23 -1.82 5.01 -3.51
CA TRP A 23 -3.21 5.28 -3.88
C TRP A 23 -3.51 4.91 -5.32
N PHE A 24 -2.53 5.06 -6.19
CA PHE A 24 -2.62 4.79 -7.61
C PHE A 24 -1.64 3.70 -8.03
N ALA A 25 -2.00 2.92 -9.05
CA ALA A 25 -1.13 1.88 -9.61
C ALA A 25 -0.03 2.51 -10.50
N LEU A 26 0.90 3.24 -9.86
CA LEU A 26 1.95 4.00 -10.53
C LEU A 26 3.34 3.44 -10.21
N PRO A 27 4.28 3.46 -11.18
CA PRO A 27 5.66 3.06 -10.92
C PRO A 27 6.39 4.04 -10.01
N ASP A 28 6.16 5.34 -10.17
CA ASP A 28 6.78 6.41 -9.38
C ASP A 28 5.73 7.48 -8.99
N GLY A 29 6.17 8.53 -8.31
CA GLY A 29 5.31 9.61 -7.84
C GLY A 29 5.35 9.78 -6.33
N GLY A 30 6.02 10.85 -5.90
CA GLY A 30 5.98 11.38 -4.55
C GLY A 30 5.45 12.80 -4.56
N PHE A 31 4.98 13.27 -3.41
CA PHE A 31 4.60 14.66 -3.22
C PHE A 31 5.23 15.20 -1.94
N CYS A 32 5.46 16.51 -1.93
CA CYS A 32 5.77 17.30 -0.76
C CYS A 32 4.81 18.48 -0.76
N ALA A 33 4.13 18.72 0.36
CA ALA A 33 3.28 19.88 0.59
C ALA A 33 3.78 20.61 1.83
N SER A 34 3.76 21.93 1.80
CA SER A 34 4.21 22.77 2.91
C SER A 34 3.43 24.07 2.92
N THR A 35 3.32 24.68 4.09
CA THR A 35 2.85 26.06 4.27
C THR A 35 3.96 27.09 4.01
N TYR A 36 5.21 26.65 3.85
CA TYR A 36 6.36 27.49 3.52
C TYR A 36 6.67 27.44 2.02
N ASP A 37 7.38 28.47 1.54
CA ASP A 37 7.92 28.47 0.18
C ASP A 37 8.89 27.30 -0.01
N MET A 38 8.61 26.46 -1.01
CA MET A 38 9.49 25.36 -1.38
C MET A 38 10.46 25.82 -2.46
N HIS A 39 11.74 25.80 -2.14
CA HIS A 39 12.78 26.01 -3.14
C HIS A 39 12.80 24.87 -4.15
N ASP A 40 13.08 25.20 -5.40
CA ASP A 40 13.16 24.19 -6.44
C ASP A 40 14.39 23.30 -6.20
N LEU A 41 14.13 22.02 -5.98
CA LEU A 41 15.19 21.04 -5.77
C LEU A 41 15.73 20.60 -7.12
N LYS A 42 17.04 20.35 -7.20
CA LYS A 42 17.64 19.69 -8.35
C LYS A 42 17.11 18.26 -8.42
N LYS A 43 16.43 17.94 -9.52
CA LYS A 43 15.84 16.61 -9.76
C LYS A 43 16.64 15.90 -10.84
N GLU A 44 16.84 14.61 -10.63
CA GLU A 44 17.36 13.71 -11.65
C GLU A 44 16.22 13.28 -12.60
N GLN A 45 16.58 12.73 -13.76
CA GLN A 45 15.60 12.23 -14.72
C GLN A 45 14.63 11.22 -14.07
N ALA A 46 13.37 11.28 -14.49
CA ALA A 46 12.30 10.51 -13.87
C ALA A 46 12.48 9.00 -14.01
N ALA A 47 12.60 8.51 -15.24
CA ALA A 47 12.66 7.08 -15.52
C ALA A 47 14.02 6.49 -15.11
N ASN A 48 13.97 5.38 -14.38
CA ASN A 48 15.13 4.60 -14.00
C ASN A 48 14.83 3.09 -14.13
N ASN A 49 15.82 2.26 -13.82
CA ASN A 49 15.66 0.80 -13.82
C ASN A 49 14.50 0.33 -12.93
N TYR A 50 14.22 1.02 -11.82
CA TYR A 50 13.08 0.71 -10.98
C TYR A 50 11.75 0.91 -11.72
N THR A 51 11.57 2.05 -12.38
CA THR A 51 10.35 2.38 -13.14
C THR A 51 10.07 1.31 -14.19
N PHE A 52 11.10 0.91 -14.94
CA PHE A 52 11.00 -0.15 -15.95
C PHE A 52 10.64 -1.52 -15.34
N ASN A 53 11.40 -1.94 -14.31
CA ASN A 53 11.18 -3.23 -13.65
C ASN A 53 9.81 -3.32 -12.99
N TYR A 54 9.32 -2.23 -12.39
CA TYR A 54 7.99 -2.15 -11.81
C TYR A 54 6.92 -2.35 -12.89
N MET A 55 6.98 -1.61 -13.99
CA MET A 55 6.02 -1.71 -15.08
C MET A 55 5.97 -3.13 -15.66
N LEU A 56 7.12 -3.74 -15.90
CA LEU A 56 7.21 -5.11 -16.38
C LEU A 56 6.59 -6.10 -15.38
N ALA A 57 6.88 -5.94 -14.08
CA ALA A 57 6.31 -6.78 -13.04
C ALA A 57 4.79 -6.65 -12.97
N GLN A 58 4.22 -5.45 -13.12
CA GLN A 58 2.76 -5.27 -13.11
C GLN A 58 2.09 -5.89 -14.34
N LEU A 59 2.67 -5.75 -15.53
CA LEU A 59 2.16 -6.40 -16.74
C LEU A 59 2.16 -7.94 -16.60
N MET A 60 3.24 -8.49 -16.02
CA MET A 60 3.31 -9.92 -15.73
C MET A 60 2.29 -10.35 -14.68
N LYS A 61 2.09 -9.56 -13.61
CA LYS A 61 1.04 -9.83 -12.61
C LYS A 61 -0.34 -9.84 -13.27
N GLN A 62 -0.64 -8.85 -14.10
CA GLN A 62 -1.93 -8.75 -14.79
C GLN A 62 -2.19 -9.97 -15.67
N LYS A 63 -1.22 -10.35 -16.51
CA LYS A 63 -1.37 -11.51 -17.39
C LYS A 63 -1.50 -12.81 -16.58
N TYR A 64 -0.73 -12.98 -15.51
CA TYR A 64 -0.86 -14.13 -14.61
C TYR A 64 -2.27 -14.23 -14.03
N LEU A 65 -2.87 -13.13 -13.57
CA LEU A 65 -4.23 -13.12 -13.03
C LEU A 65 -5.31 -13.42 -14.09
N GLN A 66 -5.03 -13.20 -15.38
CA GLN A 66 -5.99 -13.45 -16.46
C GLN A 66 -6.00 -14.90 -16.93
N ASP A 67 -4.84 -15.54 -17.06
CA ASP A 67 -4.73 -16.84 -17.75
C ASP A 67 -3.88 -17.88 -17.01
N ASN A 68 -3.34 -17.57 -15.82
CA ASN A 68 -2.43 -18.41 -15.02
C ASN A 68 -1.22 -18.96 -15.82
N SER A 69 -0.90 -18.40 -16.99
CA SER A 69 0.08 -18.96 -17.93
C SER A 69 1.52 -18.53 -17.64
N LEU A 70 1.71 -17.53 -16.78
CA LEU A 70 3.02 -16.96 -16.49
C LEU A 70 3.72 -17.63 -15.30
N ASP A 71 5.04 -17.73 -15.41
CA ASP A 71 5.91 -18.26 -14.36
C ASP A 71 5.96 -17.30 -13.15
N LYS A 72 5.28 -17.70 -12.07
CA LYS A 72 5.26 -16.99 -10.77
C LYS A 72 6.68 -16.69 -10.26
N THR A 73 7.64 -17.58 -10.51
CA THR A 73 9.04 -17.41 -10.08
C THR A 73 9.71 -16.23 -10.79
N LYS A 74 9.49 -16.09 -12.11
CA LYS A 74 10.03 -14.96 -12.87
C LYS A 74 9.43 -13.64 -12.44
N PHE A 75 8.12 -13.59 -12.19
CA PHE A 75 7.46 -12.40 -11.63
C PHE A 75 8.08 -12.02 -10.28
N LEU A 76 8.21 -12.97 -9.35
CA LEU A 76 8.77 -12.72 -8.02
C LEU A 76 10.21 -12.21 -8.10
N LYS A 77 11.02 -12.75 -9.01
CA LYS A 77 12.40 -12.31 -9.25
C LYS A 77 12.46 -10.86 -9.74
N LEU A 78 11.66 -10.51 -10.75
CA LEU A 78 11.62 -9.15 -11.30
C LEU A 78 11.10 -8.14 -10.27
N ASN A 79 10.07 -8.52 -9.51
CA ASN A 79 9.53 -7.68 -8.45
C ASN A 79 10.60 -7.44 -7.36
N LYS A 80 11.34 -8.48 -6.96
CA LYS A 80 12.46 -8.34 -6.01
C LYS A 80 13.55 -7.39 -6.54
N MET A 81 13.96 -7.56 -7.80
CA MET A 81 14.96 -6.68 -8.44
C MET A 81 14.50 -5.21 -8.49
N GLY A 82 13.21 -4.98 -8.77
CA GLY A 82 12.61 -3.65 -8.71
C GLY A 82 12.71 -3.05 -7.30
N MET A 83 12.30 -3.80 -6.28
CA MET A 83 12.38 -3.35 -4.88
C MET A 83 13.82 -3.06 -4.44
N ASP A 84 14.78 -3.92 -4.79
CA ASP A 84 16.19 -3.72 -4.46
C ASP A 84 16.76 -2.45 -5.13
N THR A 85 16.32 -2.15 -6.35
CA THR A 85 16.69 -0.91 -7.07
C THR A 85 16.10 0.33 -6.38
N LEU A 86 14.84 0.26 -5.94
CA LEU A 86 14.18 1.37 -5.24
C LEU A 86 14.91 1.76 -3.94
N PHE A 87 15.42 0.77 -3.19
CA PHE A 87 16.11 1.02 -1.92
C PHE A 87 17.61 1.30 -2.05
N SER A 88 18.17 1.26 -3.27
CA SER A 88 19.58 1.59 -3.53
C SER A 88 19.77 2.98 -4.14
N ASP A 89 18.72 3.62 -4.63
CA ASP A 89 18.74 4.96 -5.22
C ASP A 89 17.74 5.89 -4.53
N TYR A 90 18.24 6.75 -3.64
CA TYR A 90 17.45 7.77 -2.93
C TYR A 90 17.54 9.16 -3.55
N LYS A 91 18.02 9.27 -4.80
CA LYS A 91 18.06 10.56 -5.48
C LYS A 91 16.65 11.11 -5.69
N ILE A 92 16.52 12.43 -5.55
CA ILE A 92 15.28 13.13 -5.86
C ILE A 92 15.11 13.13 -7.38
N ARG A 93 14.01 12.58 -7.86
CA ARG A 93 13.69 12.42 -9.29
C ARG A 93 12.38 13.08 -9.63
N GLU A 94 12.25 13.47 -10.89
CA GLU A 94 10.95 13.83 -11.45
C GLU A 94 10.01 12.61 -11.48
N MET A 95 8.70 12.88 -11.52
CA MET A 95 7.71 11.84 -11.78
C MET A 95 7.74 11.49 -13.27
N SER A 96 7.66 10.20 -13.62
CA SER A 96 7.75 9.81 -15.03
C SER A 96 6.50 10.19 -15.80
N GLU A 97 6.66 10.46 -17.09
CA GLU A 97 5.54 10.80 -17.96
C GLU A 97 4.47 9.69 -17.95
N VAL A 98 4.89 8.41 -17.90
CA VAL A 98 3.95 7.29 -17.78
C VAL A 98 3.13 7.38 -16.49
N SER A 99 3.74 7.69 -15.34
CA SER A 99 3.01 7.87 -14.09
C SER A 99 2.07 9.07 -14.16
N ILE A 100 2.49 10.18 -14.78
CA ILE A 100 1.67 11.39 -14.94
C ILE A 100 0.43 11.06 -15.79
N GLN A 101 0.60 10.35 -16.90
CA GLN A 101 -0.51 9.96 -17.78
C GLN A 101 -1.45 8.96 -17.12
N LEU A 102 -0.92 7.96 -16.40
CA LEU A 102 -1.73 7.01 -15.63
C LEU A 102 -2.52 7.72 -14.52
N MET A 103 -1.90 8.68 -13.81
CA MET A 103 -2.58 9.45 -12.78
C MET A 103 -3.69 10.33 -13.37
N LYS A 104 -3.43 11.02 -14.49
CA LYS A 104 -4.43 11.88 -15.17
C LYS A 104 -5.60 11.09 -15.75
N SER A 105 -5.36 9.85 -16.19
CA SER A 105 -6.41 8.97 -16.74
C SER A 105 -7.14 8.15 -15.68
N SER A 106 -6.70 8.20 -14.43
CA SER A 106 -7.33 7.45 -13.33
C SER A 106 -8.67 8.05 -12.94
N ASP A 107 -9.71 7.21 -12.86
CA ASP A 107 -10.98 7.60 -12.24
C ASP A 107 -10.86 7.54 -10.71
N VAL A 108 -10.53 8.68 -10.11
CA VAL A 108 -10.37 8.84 -8.66
C VAL A 108 -11.65 8.47 -7.91
N ARG A 109 -12.83 8.79 -8.45
CA ARG A 109 -14.11 8.51 -7.79
C ARG A 109 -14.38 7.01 -7.76
N SER A 110 -14.10 6.32 -8.86
CA SER A 110 -14.18 4.86 -8.93
C SER A 110 -13.22 4.19 -7.96
N ILE A 111 -11.96 4.65 -7.90
CA ILE A 111 -10.96 4.15 -6.93
C ILE A 111 -11.45 4.31 -5.49
N ILE A 112 -11.99 5.48 -5.15
CA ILE A 112 -12.55 5.77 -3.83
C ILE A 112 -13.70 4.80 -3.52
N SER A 113 -14.70 4.70 -4.40
CA SER A 113 -15.88 3.86 -4.21
C SER A 113 -15.50 2.40 -4.00
N ILE A 114 -14.64 1.84 -4.87
CA ILE A 114 -14.21 0.43 -4.78
C ILE A 114 -13.48 0.17 -3.46
N ARG A 115 -12.59 1.07 -3.03
CA ARG A 115 -11.88 0.90 -1.76
C ARG A 115 -12.81 0.99 -0.56
N GLU A 116 -13.75 1.93 -0.58
CA GLU A 116 -14.74 2.08 0.47
C GLU A 116 -15.62 0.83 0.59
N ASP A 117 -16.13 0.32 -0.53
CA ASP A 117 -16.95 -0.89 -0.58
C ASP A 117 -16.16 -2.12 -0.11
N ASN A 118 -14.91 -2.28 -0.57
CA ASN A 118 -14.04 -3.37 -0.14
C ASN A 118 -13.74 -3.30 1.36
N TYR A 119 -13.43 -2.10 1.88
CA TYR A 119 -13.17 -1.90 3.30
C TYR A 119 -14.42 -2.22 4.13
N ARG A 120 -15.56 -1.67 3.75
CA ARG A 120 -16.85 -1.88 4.43
C ARG A 120 -17.23 -3.36 4.45
N SER A 121 -17.11 -4.03 3.31
CA SER A 121 -17.43 -5.47 3.17
C SER A 121 -16.54 -6.32 4.07
N LEU A 122 -15.23 -6.05 4.09
CA LEU A 122 -14.28 -6.76 4.95
C LEU A 122 -14.57 -6.48 6.43
N TRP A 123 -14.89 -5.23 6.79
CA TRP A 123 -15.19 -4.83 8.15
C TRP A 123 -16.45 -5.54 8.67
N LEU A 124 -17.52 -5.57 7.88
CA LEU A 124 -18.78 -6.27 8.22
C LEU A 124 -18.59 -7.77 8.47
N LYS A 125 -17.62 -8.40 7.80
CA LYS A 125 -17.28 -9.82 7.97
C LYS A 125 -16.40 -10.03 9.21
N LEU A 126 -15.34 -9.24 9.35
CA LEU A 126 -14.35 -9.42 10.43
C LEU A 126 -14.86 -8.94 11.80
N ALA A 127 -15.69 -7.90 11.85
CA ALA A 127 -16.26 -7.39 13.10
C ALA A 127 -17.19 -8.41 13.80
N LYS A 128 -17.63 -9.46 13.08
CA LYS A 128 -18.43 -10.56 13.64
C LYS A 128 -17.60 -11.67 14.28
N ILE A 129 -16.27 -11.61 14.16
CA ILE A 129 -15.35 -12.63 14.68
C ILE A 129 -14.81 -12.13 16.02
N PRO A 130 -15.20 -12.74 17.16
CA PRO A 130 -14.84 -12.24 18.50
C PRO A 130 -13.33 -12.15 18.74
N GLN A 131 -12.54 -12.98 18.07
CA GLN A 131 -11.09 -13.04 18.21
C GLN A 131 -10.35 -11.97 17.38
N VAL A 132 -11.07 -11.21 16.55
CA VAL A 132 -10.51 -10.21 15.66
C VAL A 132 -10.96 -8.82 16.11
N THR A 133 -9.98 -7.97 16.42
CA THR A 133 -10.23 -6.54 16.66
C THR A 133 -9.84 -5.76 15.41
N VAL A 134 -10.78 -5.09 14.77
CA VAL A 134 -10.46 -4.17 13.67
C VAL A 134 -10.04 -2.82 14.27
N MET A 135 -8.79 -2.40 14.02
CA MET A 135 -8.18 -1.25 14.70
C MET A 135 -8.78 0.09 14.25
N ILE A 136 -9.31 0.13 13.03
CA ILE A 136 -9.99 1.30 12.46
C ILE A 136 -11.39 0.82 12.05
N PRO A 137 -12.45 1.17 12.79
CA PRO A 137 -13.81 0.87 12.37
C PRO A 137 -14.12 1.53 11.02
N TRP A 138 -15.04 0.94 10.26
CA TRP A 138 -15.54 1.61 9.07
C TRP A 138 -16.45 2.78 9.46
N GLU A 139 -16.20 3.93 8.84
CA GLU A 139 -17.05 5.12 8.88
C GLU A 139 -17.11 5.72 7.48
N VAL A 140 -18.18 6.46 7.21
CA VAL A 140 -18.37 7.12 5.91
C VAL A 140 -17.20 8.05 5.62
N GLY A 141 -16.63 7.92 4.43
CA GLY A 141 -15.53 8.77 3.96
C GLY A 141 -14.13 8.42 4.49
N ILE A 142 -14.00 7.36 5.29
CA ILE A 142 -12.70 6.79 5.66
C ILE A 142 -12.26 5.77 4.61
N ILE A 143 -11.11 6.02 3.98
CA ILE A 143 -10.53 5.16 2.93
C ILE A 143 -9.11 4.78 3.31
N PRO A 144 -8.89 3.82 4.22
CA PRO A 144 -7.55 3.46 4.66
C PRO A 144 -6.77 2.76 3.55
N LEU A 145 -5.44 2.83 3.61
CA LEU A 145 -4.56 2.09 2.70
C LEU A 145 -4.66 0.56 2.86
N GLY A 146 -5.13 0.11 4.02
CA GLY A 146 -5.34 -1.27 4.35
C GLY A 146 -6.12 -1.40 5.65
N MET A 147 -6.65 -2.58 5.91
CA MET A 147 -7.36 -2.88 7.14
C MET A 147 -6.41 -3.51 8.14
N VAL A 148 -6.11 -2.77 9.20
CA VAL A 148 -5.31 -3.28 10.32
C VAL A 148 -6.24 -3.99 11.29
N ILE A 149 -5.93 -5.26 11.57
CA ILE A 149 -6.57 -6.04 12.61
C ILE A 149 -5.56 -6.41 13.70
N ALA A 150 -6.03 -6.63 14.92
CA ALA A 150 -5.28 -7.26 15.99
C ALA A 150 -5.92 -8.59 16.37
N VAL A 151 -5.09 -9.60 16.58
CA VAL A 151 -5.47 -10.95 17.04
C VAL A 151 -4.41 -11.46 18.02
N GLU A 152 -4.81 -12.37 18.92
CA GLU A 152 -3.90 -12.92 19.94
C GLU A 152 -2.69 -13.65 19.32
N ASP A 153 -2.94 -14.57 18.39
CA ASP A 153 -1.90 -15.36 17.72
C ASP A 153 -1.75 -14.97 16.23
N ARG A 154 -1.16 -13.79 16.01
CA ARG A 154 -1.02 -13.18 14.68
C ARG A 154 -0.21 -14.05 13.73
N ASP A 155 0.90 -14.61 14.19
CA ASP A 155 1.80 -15.39 13.32
C ASP A 155 1.15 -16.70 12.88
N ARG A 156 0.38 -17.38 13.75
CA ARG A 156 -0.41 -18.56 13.34
C ARG A 156 -1.48 -18.21 12.30
N LEU A 157 -2.20 -17.10 12.50
CA LEU A 157 -3.18 -16.62 11.52
C LEU A 157 -2.49 -16.30 10.18
N TYR A 158 -1.37 -15.58 10.23
CA TYR A 158 -0.59 -15.21 9.05
C TYR A 158 -0.15 -16.44 8.24
N ASP A 159 0.38 -17.46 8.90
CA ASP A 159 0.80 -18.70 8.24
C ASP A 159 -0.39 -19.47 7.64
N ASN A 160 -1.55 -19.45 8.31
CA ASN A 160 -2.78 -20.05 7.77
C ASN A 160 -3.27 -19.29 6.53
N LEU A 161 -3.25 -17.95 6.55
CA LEU A 161 -3.64 -17.12 5.42
C LEU A 161 -2.73 -17.36 4.21
N ILE A 162 -1.41 -17.45 4.40
CA ILE A 162 -0.46 -17.78 3.33
C ILE A 162 -0.77 -19.14 2.71
N LYS A 163 -1.06 -20.17 3.53
CA LYS A 163 -1.41 -21.51 3.04
C LYS A 163 -2.69 -21.52 2.20
N ASN A 164 -3.53 -20.49 2.34
CA ASN A 164 -4.75 -20.30 1.57
C ASN A 164 -4.61 -19.16 0.53
N ASP A 165 -3.38 -18.82 0.12
CA ASP A 165 -3.07 -17.78 -0.87
C ASP A 165 -3.59 -16.37 -0.52
N ILE A 166 -3.79 -16.08 0.77
CA ILE A 166 -4.12 -14.74 1.27
C ILE A 166 -2.87 -14.09 1.86
N TYR A 167 -2.35 -13.10 1.14
CA TYR A 167 -1.10 -12.43 1.48
C TYR A 167 -1.36 -11.08 2.17
N CYS A 168 -1.10 -11.03 3.47
CA CYS A 168 -1.21 -9.81 4.28
C CYS A 168 0.16 -9.20 4.58
N ASN A 169 0.19 -7.95 5.02
CA ASN A 169 1.42 -7.30 5.47
C ASN A 169 1.52 -7.28 7.00
N ILE A 170 2.75 -7.28 7.52
CA ILE A 170 3.03 -7.06 8.93
C ILE A 170 3.82 -5.76 9.07
N HIS A 171 3.21 -4.79 9.73
CA HIS A 171 3.77 -3.46 10.00
C HIS A 171 3.69 -3.21 11.51
N TRP A 172 4.77 -3.39 12.26
CA TRP A 172 6.11 -3.82 11.89
C TRP A 172 6.49 -5.01 12.78
N ARG A 173 7.40 -5.87 12.31
CA ARG A 173 7.98 -6.90 13.18
C ARG A 173 9.05 -6.23 14.02
N THR A 174 9.00 -6.40 15.34
CA THR A 174 10.06 -5.94 16.24
C THR A 174 11.36 -6.70 15.95
N ASN A 175 12.25 -6.07 15.20
CA ASN A 175 13.68 -6.37 15.17
C ASN A 175 14.41 -5.39 16.09
N ARG A 176 15.32 -5.91 16.91
CA ARG A 176 16.05 -5.22 17.98
C ARG A 176 16.48 -3.82 17.56
N CYS A 177 15.98 -2.78 18.26
CA CYS A 177 16.53 -1.44 18.46
C CYS A 177 15.39 -0.42 18.59
N MET A 178 14.79 -0.33 19.79
CA MET A 178 14.09 0.86 20.29
C MET A 178 13.59 0.57 21.71
N ASP A 179 13.66 1.55 22.61
CA ASP A 179 12.89 1.60 23.85
C ASP A 179 11.42 1.76 23.48
N ASN A 180 10.82 0.66 23.01
CA ASN A 180 9.42 0.64 22.62
C ASN A 180 8.57 0.58 23.88
N SER A 181 7.52 1.39 23.92
CA SER A 181 6.50 1.24 24.95
C SER A 181 5.87 -0.15 24.89
N GLU A 182 5.26 -0.58 26.00
CA GLU A 182 4.59 -1.88 26.07
C GLU A 182 3.50 -2.01 24.99
N GLU A 183 2.80 -0.91 24.69
CA GLU A 183 1.77 -0.85 23.65
C GLU A 183 2.35 -1.05 22.25
N ALA A 184 3.50 -0.46 21.95
CA ALA A 184 4.17 -0.64 20.65
C ALA A 184 4.64 -2.09 20.45
N ILE A 185 5.16 -2.71 21.52
CA ILE A 185 5.53 -4.14 21.51
C ILE A 185 4.29 -5.01 21.31
N TRP A 186 3.18 -4.67 21.98
CA TRP A 186 1.91 -5.35 21.80
C TRP A 186 1.43 -5.25 20.35
N LEU A 187 1.36 -4.05 19.77
CA LEU A 187 0.91 -3.87 18.38
C LEU A 187 1.76 -4.66 17.37
N SER A 188 3.09 -4.67 17.53
CA SER A 188 4.00 -5.45 16.68
C SER A 188 3.68 -6.96 16.67
N LYS A 189 3.32 -7.50 17.83
CA LYS A 189 3.01 -8.92 18.01
C LYS A 189 1.62 -9.30 17.52
N HIS A 190 0.64 -8.40 17.62
CA HIS A 190 -0.76 -8.73 17.40
C HIS A 190 -1.33 -8.22 16.07
N CYS A 191 -0.72 -7.20 15.44
CA CYS A 191 -1.30 -6.57 14.27
C CYS A 191 -0.98 -7.25 12.94
N LEU A 192 -1.98 -7.36 12.06
CA LEU A 192 -1.86 -7.78 10.68
C LEU A 192 -2.62 -6.78 9.78
N THR A 193 -2.11 -6.49 8.59
CA THR A 193 -2.77 -5.58 7.65
C THR A 193 -3.24 -6.32 6.39
N PHE A 194 -4.56 -6.38 6.20
CA PHE A 194 -5.16 -6.78 4.93
C PHE A 194 -5.05 -5.65 3.92
N ARG A 195 -4.73 -6.00 2.67
CA ARG A 195 -4.73 -5.02 1.58
C ARG A 195 -6.16 -4.77 1.13
N VAL A 196 -6.52 -3.50 1.01
CA VAL A 196 -7.79 -3.06 0.43
C VAL A 196 -7.45 -2.46 -0.93
N ILE A 197 -7.49 -3.31 -1.96
CA ILE A 197 -7.03 -2.98 -3.31
C ILE A 197 -8.19 -2.62 -4.23
N ASN A 198 -7.85 -2.01 -5.36
CA ASN A 198 -8.78 -1.63 -6.42
C ASN A 198 -9.05 -2.78 -7.41
N ASP A 199 -8.32 -3.89 -7.31
CA ASP A 199 -8.46 -5.01 -8.22
C ASP A 199 -9.77 -5.76 -7.89
N ILE A 200 -10.71 -5.72 -8.84
CA ILE A 200 -11.96 -6.48 -8.82
C ILE A 200 -11.58 -7.98 -8.85
N GLN A 201 -11.63 -8.62 -7.68
CA GLN A 201 -11.98 -10.02 -7.41
C GLN A 201 -11.24 -10.51 -6.17
N MET A 202 -11.78 -10.18 -4.99
CA MET A 202 -11.70 -11.12 -3.88
C MET A 202 -12.91 -12.04 -4.00
N ASN A 203 -12.77 -13.13 -4.75
CA ASN A 203 -13.64 -14.29 -4.54
C ASN A 203 -13.25 -14.87 -3.18
N ILE A 204 -13.94 -14.40 -2.14
CA ILE A 204 -14.06 -15.08 -0.85
C ILE A 204 -15.21 -16.07 -0.98
#